data_AF-A0A970QMD3-F1
#
_entry.id   AF-A0A970QMD3-F1
#
_cell.length_a   1.000
_cell.length_b   1.000
_cell.length_c   1.000
_cell.angle_alpha   90.00
_cell.angle_beta   90.00
_cell.angle_gamma   90.00
#
_symmetry.space_group_name_H-M   'P 1'
#
loop_
_entity.id
_entity.type
_entity.pdbx_description
1 polymer ?
#
loop_
_entity_poly.entity_id
_entity_poly.type
_entity_poly.pdbx_seq_one_letter_code
_entity_poly.pdbx_strand_id
1 'polypeptide(L)' 'LFFQNVEASAGNNSLSYDISTLSNGIYFYVMTYKDQRIVRKMTVQH' A
#
# COMPACT_ATOMS: atom_id res chain seq x y z
N LEU A 1 12.28 2.65 2.01
CA LEU A 1 10.91 3.21 2.10
C LEU A 1 10.39 3.37 0.68
N PHE A 2 9.25 2.78 0.35
CA PHE A 2 8.62 2.89 -0.98
C PHE A 2 7.42 3.84 -0.88
N PHE A 3 7.28 4.75 -1.84
CA PHE A 3 6.16 5.68 -1.91
C PHE A 3 5.83 5.99 -3.38
N GLN A 4 4.55 6.08 -3.69
CA GLN A 4 4.06 6.39 -5.03
C GLN A 4 2.80 7.26 -4.93
N ASN A 5 2.77 8.35 -5.71
CA ASN A 5 1.53 9.12 -5.93
C ASN A 5 0.72 8.46 -7.04
N VAL A 6 -0.58 8.32 -6.81
CA VAL A 6 -1.51 7.77 -7.80
C VAL A 6 -2.66 8.77 -7.97
N GLU A 7 -2.98 9.11 -9.22
CA GLU A 7 -4.13 9.95 -9.52
C GLU A 7 -5.43 9.20 -9.25
N ALA A 8 -6.29 9.77 -8.42
CA ALA A 8 -7.60 9.21 -8.15
C ALA A 8 -8.57 9.58 -9.30
N SER A 9 -9.01 8.58 -10.06
CA SER A 9 -10.11 8.75 -11.02
C SER A 9 -11.45 8.38 -10.39
N ALA A 10 -12.56 8.88 -10.93
CA ALA A 10 -13.89 8.48 -10.47
C ALA A 10 -14.15 6.99 -10.79
N GLY A 11 -14.75 6.26 -9.84
CA GLY A 11 -15.09 4.84 -9.99
C GLY A 11 -14.21 3.91 -9.14
N ASN A 12 -14.16 2.64 -9.51
CA ASN A 12 -13.39 1.62 -8.79
C ASN A 12 -11.94 1.60 -9.29
N ASN A 13 -11.02 2.10 -8.47
CA ASN A 13 -9.59 2.03 -8.75
C ASN A 13 -8.99 0.85 -7.99
N SER A 14 -8.13 0.07 -8.64
CA SER A 14 -7.37 -1.02 -8.02
C SER A 14 -5.89 -0.82 -8.29
N LEU A 15 -5.06 -1.06 -7.27
CA LEU A 15 -3.60 -1.00 -7.34
C LEU A 15 -3.05 -2.32 -6.81
N SER A 16 -2.15 -2.93 -7.57
CA SER A 16 -1.46 -4.16 -7.20
C SER A 16 0.03 -3.90 -7.15
N TYR A 17 0.68 -4.38 -6.09
CA TYR A 17 2.12 -4.31 -5.91
C TYR A 17 2.67 -5.73 -5.81
N ASP A 18 3.77 -6.00 -6.52
CA ASP A 18 4.51 -7.23 -6.34
C ASP A 18 5.31 -7.15 -5.03
N ILE A 19 5.03 -8.08 -4.11
CA ILE A 19 5.68 -8.18 -2.80
C ILE A 19 6.63 -9.37 -2.72
N SER A 20 6.87 -10.09 -3.82
CA SER A 20 7.73 -11.27 -3.88
C SER A 20 9.18 -11.02 -3.45
N THR A 21 9.63 -9.77 -3.53
CA THR A 21 10.98 -9.35 -3.14
C THR A 21 11.09 -8.96 -1.65
N LEU A 22 9.97 -8.87 -0.92
CA LEU A 22 9.98 -8.53 0.50
C LEU A 22 10.47 -9.72 1.32
N SER A 23 11.35 -9.46 2.27
CA SER A 23 11.77 -10.48 3.24
C SER A 23 10.66 -10.79 4.25
N ASN A 24 10.77 -11.93 4.95
CA ASN A 24 9.86 -12.26 6.03
C ASN A 24 9.87 -11.16 7.11
N GLY A 25 8.70 -10.67 7.50
CA GLY A 25 8.62 -9.53 8.41
C GLY A 25 7.26 -8.85 8.49
N ILE A 26 7.22 -7.77 9.28
CA ILE A 26 6.03 -6.94 9.46
C ILE A 26 6.20 -5.64 8.67
N TYR A 27 5.23 -5.36 7.81
CA TYR A 27 5.19 -4.19 6.96
C TYR A 27 3.96 -3.34 7.28
N PHE A 28 4.11 -2.03 7.14
CA PHE A 28 3.02 -1.08 7.27
C PHE A 28 2.79 -0.40 5.92
N TYR A 29 1.55 -0.43 5.46
CA TYR A 29 1.09 0.33 4.32
C TYR A 29 0.28 1.55 4.79
N VAL A 30 0.50 2.68 4.13
CA VAL A 30 -0.20 3.94 4.40
C VAL A 30 -0.77 4.48 3.10
N MET A 31 -2.07 4.77 3.09
CA MET A 31 -2.73 5.54 2.03
C MET A 31 -3.19 6.86 2.61
N THR A 32 -2.96 7.95 1.89
CA THR A 32 -3.46 9.27 2.26
C THR A 32 -4.26 9.85 1.10
N TYR A 33 -5.48 10.31 1.37
CA TYR A 33 -6.37 10.90 0.39
C TYR A 33 -7.29 11.93 1.05
N LYS A 34 -7.31 13.18 0.55
CA LYS A 34 -8.15 14.29 1.06
C LYS A 34 -8.27 14.30 2.59
N ASP A 35 -7.12 14.45 3.25
CA ASP A 35 -6.96 14.48 4.72
C ASP A 35 -7.31 13.18 5.47
N GLN A 36 -7.79 12.15 4.77
CA GLN A 36 -7.97 10.82 5.32
C GLN A 36 -6.68 10.02 5.24
N ARG A 37 -6.37 9.28 6.31
CA ARG A 37 -5.22 8.39 6.38
C ARG A 37 -5.66 7.00 6.78
N ILE A 38 -5.34 6.02 5.94
CA ILE A 38 -5.54 4.60 6.21
C ILE A 38 -4.18 3.99 6.49
N VAL A 39 -4.05 3.28 7.61
CA VAL A 39 -2.85 2.51 7.97
C VAL A 39 -3.23 1.05 8.07
N ARG A 40 -2.48 0.18 7.41
CA ARG A 40 -2.66 -1.28 7.48
C ARG A 40 -1.34 -1.98 7.82
N LYS A 41 -1.42 -2.98 8.68
CA LYS A 41 -0.31 -3.89 8.99
C LYS A 41 -0.42 -5.14 8.11
N MET A 42 0.68 -5.57 7.55
CA MET A 42 0.83 -6.80 6.77
C MET A 42 1.98 -7.62 7.34
N THR A 43 1.80 -8.93 7.42
CA THR A 43 2.89 -9.86 7.74
C THR A 43 3.23 -10.63 6.48
N VAL A 44 4.50 -10.62 6.09
CA VAL A 44 5.02 -11.41 4.98
C VAL A 44 5.76 -12.62 5.56
N GLN A 45 5.41 -13.80 5.07
CA GLN A 45 6.05 -15.07 5.41
C GLN A 45 6.05 -15.96 4.17
N HIS A 46 7.23 -16.16 3.61
CA HIS A 46 7.55 -17.14 2.57
C HIS A 46 8.09 -18.43 3.19
#